data_AF-A0A933G6S9-F1
#
_entry.id   AF-A0A933G6S9-F1
#
_cell.length_a   1.000
_cell.length_b   1.000
_cell.length_c   1.000
_cell.angle_alpha   90.00
_cell.angle_beta   90.00
_cell.angle_gamma   90.00
#
_symmetry.space_group_name_H-M   'P 1'
#
loop_
_entity.id
_entity.type
_entity.pdbx_description
1 polymer ?
#
loop_
_entity_poly.entity_id
_entity_poly.type
_entity_poly.pdbx_seq_one_letter_code
_entity_poly.pdbx_strand_id
1 'polypeptide(L)'
;MAYDLPLDEAIRNVGWKVKIRDRERLEPPHATILFKRRAWRLCLRTRQFLDEGDSWKQIPSAVREAIEARWKTLCEQWDAHYPNNPVLSASDEQDN
;
A
#
# COMPACT_ATOMS: atom_id res chain seq x y z
N MET A 1 6.14 -13.57 1.76
CA MET A 1 4.68 -13.80 1.94
C MET A 1 3.97 -12.51 1.61
N ALA A 2 2.84 -12.56 0.89
CA ALA A 2 2.07 -11.34 0.64
C ALA A 2 1.27 -10.96 1.89
N TYR A 3 1.45 -9.73 2.40
CA TYR A 3 0.64 -9.20 3.50
C TYR A 3 -0.73 -8.75 2.97
N ASP A 4 -1.82 -9.19 3.59
CA ASP A 4 -3.18 -8.71 3.33
C ASP A 4 -3.59 -7.77 4.45
N LEU A 5 -3.94 -6.53 4.09
CA LEU A 5 -4.45 -5.59 5.06
C LEU A 5 -5.86 -6.02 5.47
N PRO A 6 -6.14 -6.21 6.77
CA PRO A 6 -7.45 -6.67 7.23
C PRO A 6 -8.49 -5.56 7.08
N LEU A 7 -9.04 -5.38 5.88
CA LEU A 7 -10.10 -4.40 5.61
C LEU A 7 -11.39 -4.78 6.31
N ASP A 8 -12.24 -3.78 6.53
CA ASP A 8 -13.58 -3.96 7.08
C ASP A 8 -14.40 -4.94 6.22
N GLU A 9 -15.25 -5.74 6.85
CA GLU A 9 -15.97 -6.81 6.15
C GLU A 9 -16.90 -6.24 5.08
N ALA A 10 -17.47 -5.05 5.32
CA ALA A 10 -18.26 -4.31 4.34
C ALA A 10 -17.46 -4.01 3.07
N ILE A 11 -16.22 -3.53 3.22
CA ILE A 11 -15.32 -3.18 2.12
C ILE A 11 -14.90 -4.45 1.35
N ARG A 12 -14.58 -5.50 2.10
CA ARG A 12 -14.16 -6.78 1.54
C ARG A 12 -15.29 -7.47 0.77
N ASN A 13 -16.53 -7.42 1.28
CA ASN A 13 -17.73 -7.96 0.64
C ASN A 13 -18.03 -7.25 -0.68
N VAL A 14 -17.76 -5.95 -0.77
CA VAL A 14 -17.88 -5.19 -2.02
C VAL A 14 -16.81 -5.60 -3.05
N GLY A 15 -15.75 -6.28 -2.60
CA GLY A 15 -14.70 -6.84 -3.46
C GLY A 15 -13.38 -6.06 -3.45
N TRP A 16 -13.22 -5.14 -2.49
CA TRP A 16 -11.97 -4.41 -2.28
C TRP A 16 -11.00 -5.21 -1.42
N LYS A 17 -9.72 -5.19 -1.78
CA LYS A 17 -8.62 -5.85 -1.07
C LYS A 17 -7.38 -4.96 -1.13
N VAL A 18 -6.57 -4.92 -0.08
CA VAL A 18 -5.30 -4.18 -0.09
C VAL A 18 -4.21 -5.15 0.32
N LYS A 19 -3.18 -5.29 -0.51
CA LYS A 19 -2.12 -6.27 -0.33
C LYS A 19 -0.75 -5.72 -0.69
N ILE A 20 0.29 -6.22 -0.02
CA ILE A 20 1.68 -6.04 -0.43
C ILE A 20 2.10 -7.33 -1.15
N ARG A 21 2.55 -7.24 -2.41
CA ARG A 21 2.94 -8.44 -3.17
C ARG A 21 4.44 -8.75 -2.96
N ASP A 22 4.79 -10.01 -3.20
CA ASP A 22 6.09 -10.62 -2.85
C ASP A 22 7.16 -10.51 -3.95
N ARG A 23 6.77 -10.16 -5.18
CA ARG A 23 7.67 -10.14 -6.35
C ARG A 23 8.13 -8.75 -6.78
N GLU A 24 8.01 -7.76 -5.91
CA GLU A 24 8.21 -6.33 -6.23
C GLU A 24 9.56 -5.82 -5.71
N ARG A 25 10.65 -6.60 -5.91
CA ARG A 25 12.00 -6.28 -5.39
C ARG A 25 12.67 -5.07 -6.06
N LEU A 26 12.33 -4.78 -7.31
CA LEU A 26 12.90 -3.68 -8.10
C LEU A 26 12.00 -2.45 -8.16
N GLU A 27 10.76 -2.57 -7.71
CA GLU A 27 9.79 -1.49 -7.72
C GLU A 27 9.88 -0.70 -6.40
N PRO A 28 9.52 0.60 -6.42
CA PRO A 28 9.45 1.39 -5.19
C PRO A 28 8.44 0.74 -4.24
N PRO A 29 8.62 0.91 -2.92
CA PRO A 29 7.74 0.32 -1.94
C PRO A 29 6.30 0.79 -2.11
N HIS A 30 5.38 -0.16 -2.31
CA HIS A 30 4.00 0.16 -2.62
C HIS A 30 3.00 -0.88 -2.12
N ALA A 31 1.77 -0.43 -1.89
CA ALA A 31 0.64 -1.30 -1.60
C ALA A 31 -0.23 -1.43 -2.84
N THR A 32 -0.64 -2.65 -3.19
CA THR A 32 -1.60 -2.91 -4.26
C THR A 32 -3.01 -2.91 -3.70
N ILE A 33 -3.82 -1.95 -4.12
CA ILE A 33 -5.26 -1.89 -3.86
C ILE A 33 -5.95 -2.62 -5.02
N LEU A 34 -6.81 -3.58 -4.74
CA LEU A 34 -7.45 -4.43 -5.73
C LEU A 34 -8.96 -4.29 -5.62
N PHE A 35 -9.62 -4.09 -6.77
CA PHE A 35 -11.06 -4.13 -6.89
C PHE A 35 -11.46 -4.86 -8.17
N LYS A 36 -12.04 -6.06 -8.02
CA LYS A 36 -12.42 -6.94 -9.13
C LYS A 36 -11.25 -7.18 -10.10
N ARG A 37 -11.24 -6.49 -11.26
CA ARG A 37 -10.21 -6.59 -12.31
C ARG A 37 -9.23 -5.42 -12.32
N ARG A 38 -9.45 -4.39 -11.50
CA ARG A 38 -8.56 -3.24 -11.37
C ARG A 38 -7.61 -3.42 -10.19
N ALA A 39 -6.39 -2.97 -10.38
CA ALA A 39 -5.39 -2.87 -9.34
C ALA A 39 -4.79 -1.47 -9.41
N TRP A 40 -4.66 -0.82 -8.26
CA TRP A 40 -3.98 0.45 -8.10
C TRP A 40 -2.74 0.23 -7.26
N ARG A 41 -1.57 0.64 -7.77
CA ARG A 41 -0.31 0.55 -7.03
C ARG A 41 -0.03 1.88 -6.36
N LEU A 42 -0.10 1.91 -5.03
CA LEU A 42 0.10 3.12 -4.23
C LEU A 42 1.45 3.08 -3.53
N CYS A 43 2.34 4.00 -3.88
CA CYS A 43 3.65 4.15 -3.26
C CYS A 43 3.54 4.49 -1.77
N LEU A 44 4.20 3.69 -0.93
CA LEU A 44 4.22 3.83 0.54
C LEU A 44 5.12 5.00 1.00
N ARG A 45 6.09 5.41 0.19
CA ARG A 45 6.94 6.59 0.46
C ARG A 45 6.23 7.90 0.15
N THR A 46 5.73 8.02 -1.08
CA THR A 46 5.18 9.30 -1.59
C THR A 46 3.68 9.43 -1.46
N ARG A 47 2.95 8.35 -1.10
CA ARG A 47 1.47 8.30 -1.09
C ARG A 47 0.83 8.59 -2.45
N GLN A 48 1.57 8.37 -3.53
CA GLN A 48 1.14 8.58 -4.90
C GLN A 48 0.95 7.26 -5.63
N PHE A 49 0.07 7.26 -6.63
CA PHE A 49 -0.10 6.09 -7.49
C PHE A 49 1.06 5.98 -8.47
N LEU A 50 1.51 4.75 -8.72
CA LEU A 50 2.59 4.45 -9.68
C LEU A 50 2.08 4.36 -11.11
N ASP A 51 0.83 3.97 -11.31
CA ASP A 51 0.19 3.89 -12.63
C ASP A 51 -0.36 5.25 -13.05
N GLU A 52 -0.18 5.57 -14.33
CA GLU A 52 -0.69 6.81 -14.92
C GLU A 52 -2.22 6.75 -15.02
N GLY A 53 -2.89 7.80 -14.50
CA GLY A 53 -4.36 7.90 -14.49
C GLY A 53 -5.03 7.31 -13.24
N ASP A 54 -4.27 6.63 -12.39
CA ASP A 54 -4.76 6.16 -11.10
C ASP A 54 -4.88 7.32 -10.11
N SER A 55 -6.01 7.37 -9.41
CA SER A 55 -6.24 8.43 -8.43
C SER A 55 -7.17 7.98 -7.31
N TRP A 56 -7.03 8.66 -6.16
CA TRP A 56 -7.90 8.45 -5.00
C TRP A 56 -9.38 8.68 -5.32
N LYS A 57 -9.72 9.40 -6.41
CA LYS A 57 -11.11 9.59 -6.85
C LYS A 57 -11.77 8.30 -7.32
N GLN A 58 -11.00 7.31 -7.73
CA GLN A 58 -11.51 6.00 -8.16
C GLN A 58 -11.68 5.02 -6.99
N ILE A 59 -11.20 5.40 -5.80
CA ILE A 59 -11.16 4.57 -4.61
C ILE A 59 -12.13 5.14 -3.57
N PRO A 60 -12.96 4.31 -2.92
CA PRO A 60 -13.86 4.77 -1.86
C PRO A 60 -13.07 5.41 -0.71
N SER A 61 -13.62 6.46 -0.12
CA SER A 61 -13.03 7.09 1.08
C SER A 61 -12.80 6.07 2.20
N ALA A 62 -13.73 5.14 2.41
CA ALA A 62 -13.59 4.10 3.43
C ALA A 62 -12.35 3.21 3.24
N VAL A 63 -11.97 2.89 1.99
CA VAL A 63 -10.75 2.13 1.69
C VAL A 63 -9.52 2.99 1.98
N ARG A 64 -9.56 4.26 1.55
CA ARG A 64 -8.51 5.22 1.82
C ARG A 64 -8.29 5.40 3.32
N GLU A 65 -9.35 5.60 4.10
CA GLU A 65 -9.31 5.74 5.56
C GLU A 65 -8.73 4.49 6.22
N ALA A 66 -9.12 3.28 5.78
CA ALA A 66 -8.56 2.04 6.29
C ALA A 66 -7.05 1.89 5.99
N ILE A 67 -6.60 2.39 4.83
CA ILE A 67 -5.19 2.43 4.45
C ILE A 67 -4.44 3.48 5.28
N GLU A 68 -4.97 4.68 5.43
CA GLU A 68 -4.36 5.76 6.22
C GLU A 68 -4.26 5.37 7.71
N ALA A 69 -5.32 4.78 8.28
CA ALA A 69 -5.34 4.32 9.67
C ALA A 69 -4.30 3.23 9.97
N ARG A 70 -3.90 2.46 8.94
CA ARG A 70 -2.92 1.37 9.06
C ARG A 70 -1.69 1.60 8.19
N TRP A 71 -1.42 2.86 7.86
CA TRP A 71 -0.32 3.23 6.96
C TRP A 71 1.03 2.77 7.53
N LYS A 72 1.24 3.06 8.81
CA LYS A 72 2.47 2.68 9.52
C LYS A 72 2.69 1.17 9.49
N THR A 73 1.65 0.39 9.78
CA THR A 73 1.71 -1.07 9.70
C THR A 73 2.04 -1.55 8.29
N LEU A 74 1.49 -0.95 7.24
CA LEU A 74 1.86 -1.32 5.86
C LEU A 74 3.35 -1.06 5.59
N CYS A 75 3.88 0.08 6.05
CA CYS A 75 5.30 0.39 5.93
C CYS A 75 6.17 -0.59 6.73
N GLU A 76 5.82 -0.89 7.98
CA GLU A 76 6.54 -1.85 8.84
C GLU A 76 6.54 -3.26 8.24
N GLN A 77 5.41 -3.70 7.69
CA GLN A 77 5.32 -4.98 6.99
C GLN A 77 6.16 -4.98 5.72
N TRP A 78 6.16 -3.89 4.96
CA TRP A 78 7.06 -3.76 3.81
C TRP A 78 8.52 -3.86 4.23
N ASP A 79 8.93 -3.10 5.25
CA ASP A 79 10.29 -3.07 5.79
C ASP A 79 10.74 -4.47 6.24
N ALA A 80 9.87 -5.17 6.97
CA ALA A 80 10.11 -6.54 7.40
C ALA A 80 10.22 -7.54 6.23
N HIS A 81 9.47 -7.32 5.15
CA HIS A 81 9.53 -8.16 3.95
C HIS A 81 10.71 -7.83 3.03
N TYR A 82 11.12 -6.57 2.97
CA TYR A 82 12.15 -6.05 2.09
C TYR A 82 13.14 -5.16 2.87
N PRO A 83 13.98 -5.75 3.73
CA PRO A 83 14.94 -4.98 4.55
C PRO A 83 15.97 -4.22 3.69
N ASN A 84 16.20 -4.64 2.45
CA ASN A 84 17.09 -3.96 1.51
C ASN A 84 16.42 -2.76 0.79
N ASN A 85 15.12 -2.56 0.92
CA ASN A 85 14.39 -1.43 0.34
C ASN A 85 13.35 -0.88 1.35
N PRO A 86 13.82 -0.34 2.48
CA PRO A 86 12.97 0.08 3.59
C PRO A 86 12.14 1.31 3.25
N VAL A 87 10.94 1.43 3.83
CA VAL A 87 10.12 2.64 3.70
C VAL A 87 10.46 3.63 4.79
N LEU A 88 10.44 3.16 6.04
CA LEU A 88 10.63 4.01 7.23
C LEU A 88 12.11 4.33 7.42
N SER A 89 12.99 3.34 7.23
CA SER A 89 14.43 3.55 7.39
C SER A 89 15.02 4.52 6.37
N ALA A 90 14.38 4.72 5.21
CA ALA A 90 14.79 5.72 4.22
C ALA A 90 14.31 7.14 4.54
N SER A 91 13.38 7.31 5.49
CA SER A 91 12.90 8.62 5.93
C SER A 91 13.58 9.11 7.22
N ASP A 92 14.47 8.32 7.81
CA ASP A 92 15.20 8.66 9.04
C ASP A 92 16.55 9.39 8.76
N GLU A 93 16.93 9.59 7.49
CA GLU A 93 18.16 10.33 7.11
C GLU A 93 17.91 11.78 6.68
N GLN A 94 16.97 12.48 7.34
CA GLN A 94 16.85 13.94 7.25
C GLN A 94 16.68 14.56 8.65
N ASP A 95 17.72 14.46 9.47
CA ASP A 95 18.07 15.50 10.45
C ASP A 95 19.57 15.38 10.80
N ASN A 96 20.40 16.14 10.08
CA ASN A 96 21.72 16.58 10.56
C ASN A 96 22.14 17.87 9.84
#